data_AF-A0A2V3ZQX6-F1
#
_entry.id   AF-A0A2V3ZQX6-F1
#
_cell.length_a   1.000
_cell.length_b   1.000
_cell.length_c   1.000
_cell.angle_alpha   90.00
_cell.angle_beta   90.00
_cell.angle_gamma   90.00
#
_symmetry.space_group_name_H-M   'P 1'
#
loop_
_entity.id
_entity.type
_entity.pdbx_description
1 polymer ?
#
loop_
_entity_poly.entity_id
_entity_poly.type
_entity_poly.pdbx_seq_one_letter_code
_entity_poly.pdbx_strand_id
1 'polypeptide(L)'
;MAGFDDSAKKLLNRLRDDHQSGATELALNTLRELAACVEATDPAAEELKGLLAELRKARPSMIVIGNAMARVESALEDGDTPLASVDQVTRELENASIAIAEHARQQIPANAVIMTHSASSAVLGLFRLLAREQHRFCVICTQSSPGMEGHQLALALDDLGVPVTLITDAQMALFVPRADVVVSGCDTWLADGHFVNKSGTRLLALAARAHHKPFWVLGDSFRHSDQATSDVSLEEMPVSELHAPAGDWITPRNIYFETIPASLVTGRINEQGVF
;
A
#
# COMPACT_ATOMS: atom_id res chain seq x y z
N MET A 1 -27.89 -8.27 -23.03
CA MET A 1 -27.11 -8.37 -21.77
C MET A 1 -25.73 -8.86 -22.16
N ALA A 2 -24.66 -8.19 -21.71
CA ALA A 2 -23.32 -8.74 -21.85
C ALA A 2 -23.24 -9.99 -20.96
N GLY A 3 -22.70 -11.09 -21.48
CA GLY A 3 -22.50 -12.30 -20.67
C GLY A 3 -21.45 -12.06 -19.58
N PHE A 4 -21.44 -12.91 -18.56
CA PHE A 4 -20.44 -12.87 -17.47
C PHE A 4 -19.01 -12.79 -18.02
N ASP A 5 -18.69 -13.58 -19.05
CA ASP A 5 -17.39 -13.59 -19.72
C ASP A 5 -16.93 -12.23 -20.26
N ASP A 6 -17.84 -11.44 -20.83
CA ASP A 6 -17.49 -10.13 -21.41
C ASP A 6 -17.23 -9.10 -20.31
N SER A 7 -18.02 -9.14 -19.24
CA SER A 7 -17.82 -8.30 -18.06
C SER A 7 -16.53 -8.68 -17.32
N ALA A 8 -16.26 -9.98 -17.17
CA ALA A 8 -15.05 -10.55 -16.60
C ALA A 8 -13.79 -10.10 -17.36
N LYS A 9 -13.80 -10.18 -18.70
CA LYS A 9 -12.67 -9.72 -19.54
C LYS A 9 -12.41 -8.22 -19.38
N LYS A 10 -13.46 -7.40 -19.31
CA LYS A 10 -13.31 -5.94 -19.11
C LYS A 10 -12.70 -5.62 -17.76
N LEU A 11 -13.17 -6.27 -16.69
CA LEU A 11 -12.62 -6.14 -15.35
C LEU A 11 -11.13 -6.52 -15.34
N LEU A 12 -10.79 -7.68 -15.91
CA LEU A 12 -9.42 -8.18 -15.94
C LEU A 12 -8.46 -7.25 -16.70
N ASN A 13 -8.90 -6.69 -17.84
CA ASN A 13 -8.10 -5.73 -18.59
C ASN A 13 -7.90 -4.43 -17.81
N ARG A 14 -8.95 -3.88 -17.19
CA ARG A 14 -8.82 -2.68 -16.35
C ARG A 14 -7.84 -2.88 -15.20
N LEU A 15 -7.91 -4.02 -14.52
CA LEU A 15 -6.97 -4.36 -13.46
C LEU A 15 -5.51 -4.43 -13.96
N ARG A 16 -5.28 -5.01 -15.15
CA ARG A 16 -3.93 -5.12 -15.74
C ARG A 16 -3.35 -3.78 -16.15
N ASP A 17 -4.18 -2.91 -16.70
CA ASP A 17 -3.75 -1.66 -17.34
C ASP A 17 -3.68 -0.47 -16.36
N ASP A 18 -4.19 -0.61 -15.12
CA ASP A 18 -4.08 0.43 -14.09
C ASP A 18 -2.68 0.47 -13.46
N HIS A 19 -1.90 1.47 -13.88
CA HIS A 19 -0.58 1.78 -13.33
C HIS A 19 -0.55 3.05 -12.48
N GLN A 20 -1.72 3.62 -12.15
CA GLN A 20 -1.84 4.88 -11.41
C GLN A 20 -2.30 4.67 -9.98
N SER A 21 -3.16 3.67 -9.75
CA SER A 21 -3.74 3.39 -8.44
C SER A 21 -2.77 2.66 -7.50
N GLY A 22 -2.82 3.01 -6.21
CA GLY A 22 -2.15 2.24 -5.16
C GLY A 22 -2.83 0.87 -4.92
N ALA A 23 -2.12 -0.05 -4.24
CA ALA A 23 -2.59 -1.44 -4.10
C ALA A 23 -3.98 -1.60 -3.45
N THR A 24 -4.24 -0.91 -2.33
CA THR A 24 -5.55 -0.98 -1.66
C THR A 24 -6.65 -0.35 -2.51
N GLU A 25 -6.37 0.77 -3.18
CA GLU A 25 -7.34 1.44 -4.04
C GLU A 25 -7.72 0.56 -5.23
N LEU A 26 -6.73 -0.03 -5.89
CA LEU A 26 -6.97 -0.94 -7.01
C LEU A 26 -7.72 -2.20 -6.57
N ALA A 27 -7.41 -2.76 -5.39
CA ALA A 27 -8.14 -3.89 -4.83
C ALA A 27 -9.61 -3.55 -4.54
N LEU A 28 -9.89 -2.40 -3.92
CA LEU A 28 -11.25 -1.94 -3.65
C LEU A 28 -12.03 -1.65 -4.94
N ASN A 29 -11.42 -0.99 -5.92
CA ASN A 29 -12.05 -0.75 -7.22
C ASN A 29 -12.35 -2.07 -7.93
N THR A 30 -11.42 -3.02 -7.92
CA THR A 30 -11.64 -4.37 -8.48
C THR A 30 -12.79 -5.09 -7.79
N LEU A 31 -12.85 -5.07 -6.46
CA LEU A 31 -13.93 -5.69 -5.70
C LEU A 31 -15.30 -5.07 -6.00
N ARG A 32 -15.39 -3.74 -6.06
CA ARG A 32 -16.64 -3.03 -6.39
C ARG A 32 -17.12 -3.32 -7.81
N GLU A 33 -16.20 -3.33 -8.77
CA GLU A 33 -16.54 -3.71 -10.15
C GLU A 33 -16.92 -5.19 -10.26
N LEU A 34 -16.29 -6.06 -9.48
CA LEU A 34 -16.63 -7.48 -9.39
C LEU A 34 -18.04 -7.65 -8.80
N ALA A 35 -18.40 -6.93 -7.74
CA ALA A 35 -19.74 -6.94 -7.16
C ALA A 35 -20.79 -6.52 -8.20
N ALA A 36 -20.54 -5.42 -8.93
CA ALA A 36 -21.42 -4.97 -10.01
C ALA A 36 -21.54 -5.99 -11.16
N CYS A 37 -20.45 -6.69 -11.49
CA CYS A 37 -20.45 -7.78 -12.48
C CYS A 37 -21.34 -8.95 -12.01
N VAL A 38 -21.14 -9.39 -10.77
CA VAL A 38 -21.90 -10.49 -10.15
C VAL A 38 -23.38 -10.14 -10.05
N GLU A 39 -23.73 -8.94 -9.59
CA GLU A 39 -25.11 -8.47 -9.49
C GLU A 39 -25.82 -8.43 -10.86
N ALA A 40 -25.11 -8.02 -11.91
CA ALA A 40 -25.69 -7.90 -13.25
C ALA A 40 -25.84 -9.23 -14.00
N THR A 41 -25.11 -10.27 -13.60
CA THR A 41 -24.99 -11.52 -14.38
C THR A 41 -25.38 -12.78 -13.62
N ASP A 42 -25.46 -12.72 -12.29
CA ASP A 42 -25.79 -13.84 -11.39
C ASP A 42 -25.02 -15.13 -11.74
N PRO A 43 -23.67 -15.07 -11.77
CA PRO A 43 -22.85 -16.20 -12.22
C PRO A 43 -22.94 -17.37 -11.23
N ALA A 44 -22.73 -18.58 -11.74
CA ALA A 44 -22.52 -19.72 -10.86
C ALA A 44 -21.22 -19.55 -10.05
N ALA A 45 -21.17 -20.13 -8.85
CA ALA A 45 -20.00 -20.04 -7.98
C ALA A 45 -18.70 -20.52 -8.67
N GLU A 46 -18.79 -21.56 -9.52
CA GLU A 46 -17.64 -22.08 -10.28
C GLU A 46 -17.12 -21.09 -11.33
N GLU A 47 -18.02 -20.35 -11.98
CA GLU A 47 -17.65 -19.31 -12.95
C GLU A 47 -16.93 -18.15 -12.24
N LEU A 48 -17.44 -17.75 -11.06
CA LEU A 48 -16.79 -16.73 -10.24
C LEU A 48 -15.41 -17.21 -9.75
N LYS A 49 -15.26 -18.45 -9.29
CA LYS A 49 -13.96 -19.02 -8.91
C LYS A 49 -12.95 -18.96 -10.06
N GLY A 50 -13.38 -19.29 -11.28
CA GLY A 50 -12.56 -19.14 -12.48
C GLY A 50 -12.05 -17.70 -12.68
N LEU A 51 -12.92 -16.70 -12.53
CA LEU A 51 -12.52 -15.29 -12.62
C LEU A 51 -11.59 -14.85 -11.49
N LEU A 52 -11.87 -15.24 -10.24
CA LEU A 52 -11.02 -14.94 -9.09
C LEU A 52 -9.59 -15.45 -9.31
N ALA A 53 -9.43 -16.67 -9.84
CA ALA A 53 -8.12 -17.24 -10.13
C ALA A 53 -7.32 -16.43 -11.17
N GLU A 54 -8.00 -15.84 -12.17
CA GLU A 54 -7.36 -14.99 -13.18
C GLU A 54 -7.03 -13.60 -12.64
N LEU A 55 -7.91 -13.01 -11.82
CA LEU A 55 -7.65 -11.71 -11.16
C LEU A 55 -6.43 -11.80 -10.22
N ARG A 56 -6.26 -12.91 -9.50
CA ARG A 56 -5.10 -13.15 -8.62
C ARG A 56 -3.77 -13.10 -9.37
N LYS A 57 -3.75 -13.58 -10.61
CA LYS A 57 -2.55 -13.61 -11.46
C LYS A 57 -2.32 -12.32 -12.23
N ALA A 58 -3.29 -11.40 -12.23
CA ALA A 58 -3.22 -10.20 -13.05
C ALA A 58 -2.10 -9.24 -12.62
N ARG A 59 -1.86 -9.12 -11.31
CA ARG A 59 -0.82 -8.24 -10.72
C ARG A 59 -0.14 -8.92 -9.52
N PRO A 60 0.74 -9.91 -9.74
CA PRO A 60 1.31 -10.71 -8.64
C PRO A 60 2.18 -9.91 -7.66
N SER A 61 2.75 -8.78 -8.06
CA SER A 61 3.50 -7.88 -7.17
C SER A 61 2.60 -7.08 -6.21
N MET A 62 1.29 -7.01 -6.47
CA MET A 62 0.31 -6.38 -5.59
C MET A 62 -0.47 -7.43 -4.78
N ILE A 63 0.17 -7.96 -3.75
CA ILE A 63 -0.35 -9.10 -2.98
C ILE A 63 -1.75 -8.88 -2.39
N VAL A 64 -2.11 -7.62 -2.06
CA VAL A 64 -3.44 -7.24 -1.56
C VAL A 64 -4.56 -7.71 -2.48
N ILE A 65 -4.38 -7.57 -3.80
CA ILE A 65 -5.38 -8.00 -4.78
C ILE A 65 -5.51 -9.53 -4.73
N GLY A 66 -4.39 -10.23 -4.78
CA GLY A 66 -4.35 -11.70 -4.73
C GLY A 66 -5.00 -12.25 -3.47
N ASN A 67 -4.72 -11.62 -2.32
CA ASN A 67 -5.27 -12.01 -1.02
C ASN A 67 -6.74 -11.60 -0.86
N ALA A 68 -7.17 -10.47 -1.44
CA ALA A 68 -8.58 -10.11 -1.45
C ALA A 68 -9.42 -11.15 -2.21
N MET A 69 -8.98 -11.53 -3.41
CA MET A 69 -9.66 -12.58 -4.19
C MET A 69 -9.63 -13.94 -3.44
N ALA A 70 -8.55 -14.23 -2.70
CA ALA A 70 -8.47 -15.41 -1.84
C ALA A 70 -9.56 -15.46 -0.78
N ARG A 71 -9.81 -14.33 -0.12
CA ARG A 71 -10.84 -14.23 0.92
C ARG A 71 -12.23 -14.33 0.31
N VAL A 72 -12.45 -13.79 -0.90
CA VAL A 72 -13.73 -13.96 -1.60
C VAL A 72 -13.96 -15.45 -1.91
N GLU A 73 -12.94 -16.15 -2.38
CA GLU A 73 -13.00 -17.58 -2.64
C GLU A 73 -13.27 -18.40 -1.37
N SER A 74 -12.64 -18.04 -0.24
CA SER A 74 -12.91 -18.67 1.06
C SER A 74 -14.36 -18.45 1.52
N ALA A 75 -14.88 -17.23 1.40
CA ALA A 75 -16.27 -16.93 1.78
C ALA A 75 -17.29 -17.71 0.92
N LEU A 76 -17.00 -17.89 -0.37
CA LEU A 76 -17.79 -18.77 -1.25
C LEU A 76 -17.79 -20.23 -0.76
N GLU A 77 -16.66 -20.73 -0.27
CA GLU A 77 -16.52 -22.09 0.25
C GLU A 77 -17.23 -22.29 1.59
N ASP A 78 -17.35 -21.22 2.39
CA ASP A 78 -18.13 -21.19 3.63
C ASP A 78 -19.65 -21.14 3.38
N GLY A 79 -20.08 -21.07 2.13
CA GLY A 79 -21.48 -21.19 1.71
C GLY A 79 -22.19 -19.88 1.40
N ASP A 80 -21.46 -18.76 1.36
CA ASP A 80 -22.03 -17.48 0.96
C ASP A 80 -22.37 -17.43 -0.54
N THR A 81 -23.36 -16.61 -0.87
CA THR A 81 -23.66 -16.30 -2.28
C THR A 81 -22.52 -15.48 -2.90
N PRO A 82 -22.29 -15.59 -4.23
CA PRO A 82 -21.31 -14.78 -4.95
C PRO A 82 -21.26 -13.30 -4.57
N LEU A 83 -22.42 -12.62 -4.52
CA LEU A 83 -22.47 -11.20 -4.19
C LEU A 83 -22.11 -10.95 -2.72
N ALA A 84 -22.65 -11.76 -1.80
CA ALA A 84 -22.35 -11.64 -0.37
C ALA A 84 -20.86 -11.81 -0.07
N SER A 85 -20.18 -12.78 -0.71
CA SER A 85 -18.74 -13.01 -0.55
C SER A 85 -17.91 -11.81 -0.99
N VAL A 86 -18.23 -11.19 -2.13
CA VAL A 86 -17.52 -10.00 -2.62
C VAL A 86 -17.78 -8.79 -1.71
N ASP A 87 -19.04 -8.57 -1.33
CA ASP A 87 -19.43 -7.46 -0.48
C ASP A 87 -18.82 -7.55 0.93
N GLN A 88 -18.75 -8.77 1.49
CA GLN A 88 -18.10 -8.99 2.78
C GLN A 88 -16.64 -8.57 2.74
N VAL A 89 -15.87 -9.09 1.79
CA VAL A 89 -14.43 -8.80 1.69
C VAL A 89 -14.16 -7.33 1.37
N THR A 90 -15.04 -6.70 0.59
CA THR A 90 -15.01 -5.25 0.36
C THR A 90 -15.13 -4.48 1.66
N ARG A 91 -16.14 -4.80 2.48
CA ARG A 91 -16.34 -4.16 3.79
C ARG A 91 -15.16 -4.43 4.74
N GLU A 92 -14.61 -5.64 4.74
CA GLU A 92 -13.44 -5.98 5.56
C GLU A 92 -12.25 -5.09 5.24
N LEU A 93 -11.92 -4.90 3.95
CA LEU A 93 -10.78 -4.08 3.53
C LEU A 93 -11.01 -2.58 3.78
N GLU A 94 -12.25 -2.10 3.61
CA GLU A 94 -12.62 -0.71 3.95
C GLU A 94 -12.51 -0.46 5.46
N ASN A 95 -13.07 -1.36 6.27
CA ASN A 95 -12.99 -1.27 7.73
C ASN A 95 -11.55 -1.39 8.23
N ALA A 96 -10.72 -2.22 7.59
CA ALA A 96 -9.32 -2.33 7.92
C ALA A 96 -8.58 -1.00 7.76
N SER A 97 -8.84 -0.29 6.66
CA SER A 97 -8.26 1.02 6.39
C SER A 97 -8.64 2.06 7.46
N ILE A 98 -9.89 2.03 7.93
CA ILE A 98 -10.37 2.91 9.00
C ILE A 98 -9.70 2.56 10.33
N ALA A 99 -9.70 1.28 10.72
CA ALA A 99 -9.12 0.82 11.98
C ALA A 99 -7.62 1.11 12.08
N ILE A 100 -6.86 0.96 10.98
CA ILE A 100 -5.44 1.31 10.93
C ILE A 100 -5.22 2.80 11.24
N ALA A 101 -6.03 3.67 10.64
CA ALA A 101 -5.92 5.11 10.89
C ALA A 101 -6.18 5.42 12.37
N GLU A 102 -7.19 4.81 12.98
CA GLU A 102 -7.52 4.99 14.40
C GLU A 102 -6.43 4.46 15.34
N HIS A 103 -5.89 3.27 15.08
CA HIS A 103 -4.78 2.72 15.86
C HIS A 103 -3.51 3.57 15.72
N ALA A 104 -3.19 4.01 14.50
CA ALA A 104 -2.02 4.85 14.25
C ALA A 104 -2.16 6.22 14.89
N ARG A 105 -3.36 6.80 14.87
CA ARG A 105 -3.68 8.10 15.48
C ARG A 105 -3.33 8.17 16.97
N GLN A 106 -3.46 7.05 17.69
CA GLN A 106 -3.09 6.95 19.11
C GLN A 106 -1.57 6.99 19.34
N GLN A 107 -0.77 6.73 18.30
CA GLN A 107 0.70 6.75 18.35
C GLN A 107 1.30 8.09 17.92
N ILE A 108 0.46 9.06 17.51
CA ILE A 108 0.91 10.38 17.04
C ILE A 108 0.86 11.40 18.18
N PRO A 109 1.99 12.04 18.54
CA PRO A 109 2.00 13.12 19.53
C PRO A 109 1.17 14.34 19.10
N ALA A 110 0.73 15.15 20.07
CA ALA A 110 0.09 16.42 19.78
C ALA A 110 1.08 17.41 19.14
N ASN A 111 0.65 18.15 18.10
CA ASN A 111 1.50 19.09 17.35
C ASN A 111 2.71 18.42 16.66
N ALA A 112 2.62 17.13 16.34
CA ALA A 112 3.73 16.37 15.79
C ALA A 112 4.22 16.88 14.42
N VAL A 113 5.54 16.83 14.24
CA VAL A 113 6.20 16.78 12.93
C VAL A 113 6.31 15.31 12.52
N ILE A 114 5.53 14.91 11.51
CA ILE A 114 5.49 13.52 11.03
C ILE A 114 6.36 13.40 9.78
N MET A 115 7.29 12.44 9.76
CA MET A 115 8.07 12.16 8.56
C MET A 115 7.61 10.87 7.87
N THR A 116 7.54 10.87 6.55
CA THR A 116 7.13 9.72 5.73
C THR A 116 7.90 9.64 4.41
N HIS A 117 7.85 8.47 3.79
CA HIS A 117 8.43 8.18 2.48
C HIS A 117 7.40 7.45 1.59
N SER A 118 7.41 7.75 0.29
CA SER A 118 6.38 7.36 -0.69
C SER A 118 4.98 7.95 -0.40
N ALA A 119 3.97 7.48 -1.15
CA ALA A 119 2.56 7.83 -0.99
C ALA A 119 1.72 6.60 -0.64
N SER A 120 1.60 6.30 0.65
CA SER A 120 0.75 5.20 1.13
C SER A 120 -0.68 5.66 1.40
N SER A 121 -1.67 4.90 0.92
CA SER A 121 -3.08 5.13 1.22
C SER A 121 -3.41 5.01 2.71
N ALA A 122 -2.75 4.10 3.43
CA ALA A 122 -2.92 3.95 4.88
C ALA A 122 -2.38 5.16 5.65
N VAL A 123 -1.20 5.67 5.25
CA VAL A 123 -0.61 6.89 5.82
C VAL A 123 -1.46 8.12 5.48
N LEU A 124 -1.95 8.24 4.25
CA LEU A 124 -2.88 9.32 3.89
C LEU A 124 -4.21 9.21 4.65
N GLY A 125 -4.69 7.99 4.93
CA GLY A 125 -5.85 7.74 5.80
C GLY A 125 -5.66 8.29 7.20
N LEU A 126 -4.49 8.06 7.82
CA LEU A 126 -4.11 8.68 9.09
C LEU A 126 -4.11 10.21 9.01
N PHE A 127 -3.51 10.81 7.97
CA PHE A 127 -3.48 12.26 7.81
C PHE A 127 -4.88 12.87 7.63
N ARG A 128 -5.75 12.20 6.86
CA ARG A 128 -7.16 12.60 6.71
C ARG A 128 -7.91 12.56 8.04
N LEU A 129 -7.67 11.52 8.86
CA LEU A 129 -8.26 11.42 10.19
C LEU A 129 -7.77 12.55 11.11
N LEU A 130 -6.46 12.77 11.19
CA LEU A 130 -5.87 13.87 11.97
C LEU A 130 -6.45 15.24 11.57
N ALA A 131 -6.55 15.51 10.26
CA ALA A 131 -7.12 16.76 9.74
C ALA A 131 -8.61 16.90 10.07
N ARG A 132 -9.41 15.84 9.91
CA ARG A 132 -10.84 15.83 10.27
C ARG A 132 -11.06 16.10 11.76
N GLU A 133 -10.19 15.57 12.61
CA GLU A 133 -10.20 15.81 14.06
C GLU A 133 -9.55 17.13 14.48
N GLN A 134 -9.19 18.00 13.52
CA GLN A 134 -8.55 19.29 13.76
C GLN A 134 -7.26 19.19 14.59
N HIS A 135 -6.55 18.06 14.50
CA HIS A 135 -5.24 17.92 15.10
C HIS A 135 -4.27 18.83 14.35
N ARG A 136 -3.46 19.57 15.11
CA ARG A 136 -2.34 20.32 14.53
C ARG A 136 -1.19 19.35 14.32
N PHE A 137 -0.67 19.30 13.10
CA PHE A 137 0.53 18.56 12.72
C PHE A 137 1.10 19.15 11.44
N CYS A 138 2.35 18.84 11.13
CA CYS A 138 2.93 19.07 9.81
C CYS A 138 3.69 17.84 9.34
N VAL A 139 3.95 17.76 8.04
CA VAL A 139 4.55 16.59 7.42
C VAL A 139 5.88 16.96 6.76
N ILE A 140 6.86 16.07 6.89
CA ILE A 140 8.05 16.04 6.05
C ILE A 140 7.92 14.80 5.16
N CYS A 141 7.79 14.97 3.85
CA CYS A 141 7.77 13.86 2.91
C CYS A 141 8.95 13.96 1.94
N THR A 142 9.46 12.81 1.53
CA THR A 142 10.49 12.73 0.49
C THR A 142 9.84 12.67 -0.89
N GLN A 143 10.49 13.18 -1.93
CA GLN A 143 10.01 13.08 -3.31
C GLN A 143 9.76 11.63 -3.75
N SER A 144 10.53 10.66 -3.25
CA SER A 144 10.41 9.22 -3.54
C SER A 144 10.79 8.91 -4.99
N SER A 145 12.06 9.13 -5.30
CA SER A 145 12.60 8.90 -6.64
C SER A 145 12.56 7.40 -7.01
N PRO A 146 12.44 7.06 -8.30
CA PRO A 146 12.18 7.94 -9.45
C PRO A 146 10.69 8.16 -9.76
N GLY A 147 9.79 7.45 -9.06
CA GLY A 147 8.34 7.53 -9.29
C GLY A 147 7.70 8.85 -8.82
N MET A 148 8.39 9.60 -7.98
CA MET A 148 7.98 10.90 -7.45
C MET A 148 6.65 10.85 -6.68
N GLU A 149 6.31 9.71 -6.09
CA GLU A 149 5.05 9.49 -5.38
C GLU A 149 4.83 10.51 -4.25
N GLY A 150 5.91 10.96 -3.62
CA GLY A 150 5.87 11.98 -2.57
C GLY A 150 5.28 13.32 -3.01
N HIS A 151 5.34 13.64 -4.32
CA HIS A 151 4.70 14.83 -4.88
C HIS A 151 3.17 14.72 -4.81
N GLN A 152 2.62 13.54 -5.12
CA GLN A 152 1.17 13.30 -5.03
C GLN A 152 0.70 13.40 -3.58
N LEU A 153 1.49 12.84 -2.64
CA LEU A 153 1.20 12.98 -1.21
C LEU A 153 1.26 14.44 -0.75
N ALA A 154 2.24 15.22 -1.22
CA ALA A 154 2.35 16.63 -0.88
C ALA A 154 1.14 17.44 -1.38
N LEU A 155 0.67 17.18 -2.60
CA LEU A 155 -0.56 17.79 -3.13
C LEU A 155 -1.79 17.39 -2.29
N ALA A 156 -1.93 16.11 -1.94
CA ALA A 156 -3.03 15.65 -1.11
C ALA A 156 -3.02 16.28 0.29
N LEU A 157 -1.84 16.60 0.84
CA LEU A 157 -1.71 17.30 2.12
C LEU A 157 -2.03 18.80 2.00
N ASP A 158 -1.64 19.43 0.89
CA ASP A 158 -1.99 20.82 0.58
C ASP A 158 -3.51 20.99 0.47
N ASP A 159 -4.19 20.08 -0.23
CA ASP A 159 -5.66 20.04 -0.34
C ASP A 159 -6.35 19.88 1.04
N LEU A 160 -5.68 19.25 2.01
CA LEU A 160 -6.15 19.10 3.39
C LEU A 160 -5.81 20.32 4.26
N GLY A 161 -5.08 21.30 3.76
CA GLY A 161 -4.60 22.45 4.52
C GLY A 161 -3.51 22.11 5.54
N VAL A 162 -2.76 21.01 5.31
CA VAL A 162 -1.69 20.54 6.20
C VAL A 162 -0.34 21.02 5.69
N PRO A 163 0.46 21.75 6.51
CA PRO A 163 1.80 22.16 6.10
C PRO A 163 2.68 20.96 5.78
N VAL A 164 3.27 20.95 4.59
CA VAL A 164 4.14 19.88 4.11
C VAL A 164 5.49 20.43 3.63
N THR A 165 6.57 19.80 4.05
CA THR A 165 7.93 20.03 3.54
C THR A 165 8.31 18.86 2.63
N LEU A 166 8.53 19.13 1.35
CA LEU A 166 9.02 18.15 0.38
C LEU A 166 10.55 18.20 0.31
N ILE A 167 11.21 17.06 0.51
CA ILE A 167 12.68 16.92 0.48
C ILE A 167 13.12 15.85 -0.53
N THR A 168 14.41 15.81 -0.88
CA THR A 168 14.94 14.66 -1.63
C THR A 168 15.20 13.47 -0.71
N ASP A 169 15.24 12.27 -1.27
CA ASP A 169 15.43 11.04 -0.51
C ASP A 169 16.79 11.02 0.21
N ALA A 170 17.82 11.62 -0.40
CA ALA A 170 19.15 11.75 0.20
C ALA A 170 19.18 12.65 1.46
N GLN A 171 18.17 13.49 1.65
CA GLN A 171 18.08 14.39 2.81
C GLN A 171 17.41 13.74 4.03
N MET A 172 16.96 12.48 3.95
CA MET A 172 16.26 11.81 5.05
C MET A 172 16.99 11.95 6.39
N ALA A 173 18.27 11.57 6.46
CA ALA A 173 19.05 11.64 7.70
C ALA A 173 19.25 13.08 8.23
N LEU A 174 19.21 14.11 7.37
CA LEU A 174 19.28 15.51 7.78
C LEU A 174 17.99 15.99 8.44
N PHE A 175 16.84 15.45 8.03
CA PHE A 175 15.52 15.90 8.47
C PHE A 175 14.88 15.01 9.55
N VAL A 176 15.24 13.73 9.65
CA VAL A 176 14.77 12.84 10.71
C VAL A 176 14.92 13.43 12.12
N PRO A 177 16.02 14.14 12.50
CA PRO A 177 16.11 14.76 13.82
C PRO A 177 14.98 15.74 14.15
N ARG A 178 14.38 16.36 13.11
CA ARG A 178 13.28 17.34 13.23
C ARG A 178 11.91 16.69 13.34
N ALA A 179 11.78 15.40 13.01
CA ALA A 179 10.54 14.65 13.15
C ALA A 179 10.32 14.22 14.61
N ASP A 180 9.08 14.24 15.06
CA ASP A 180 8.67 13.65 16.33
C ASP A 180 8.38 12.16 16.18
N VAL A 181 7.86 11.77 15.01
CA VAL A 181 7.51 10.39 14.67
C VAL A 181 7.69 10.15 13.17
N VAL A 182 8.09 8.93 12.82
CA VAL A 182 8.19 8.45 11.45
C VAL A 182 7.05 7.47 11.19
N VAL A 183 6.41 7.57 10.04
CA VAL A 183 5.41 6.60 9.58
C VAL A 183 5.73 6.18 8.15
N SER A 184 5.42 4.94 7.80
CA SER A 184 5.44 4.49 6.40
C SER A 184 4.27 3.56 6.12
N GLY A 185 3.99 3.35 4.84
CA GLY A 185 3.19 2.21 4.41
C GLY A 185 3.97 0.90 4.48
N CYS A 186 3.29 -0.16 4.04
CA CYS A 186 3.84 -1.47 3.77
C CYS A 186 3.22 -2.00 2.48
N ASP A 187 4.01 -2.53 1.57
CA ASP A 187 3.52 -3.25 0.39
C ASP A 187 3.20 -4.70 0.73
N THR A 188 4.13 -5.38 1.43
CA THR A 188 4.00 -6.80 1.80
C THR A 188 4.62 -7.09 3.17
N TRP A 189 3.89 -7.80 4.04
CA TRP A 189 4.43 -8.40 5.26
C TRP A 189 4.99 -9.79 4.95
N LEU A 190 6.27 -10.04 5.27
CA LEU A 190 6.94 -11.33 5.01
C LEU A 190 6.90 -12.24 6.24
N ALA A 191 6.98 -13.55 6.00
CA ALA A 191 6.88 -14.58 7.04
C ALA A 191 8.06 -14.57 8.03
N ASP A 192 9.21 -14.03 7.62
CA ASP A 192 10.45 -13.98 8.42
C ASP A 192 10.61 -12.67 9.22
N GLY A 193 9.53 -11.90 9.40
CA GLY A 193 9.54 -10.65 10.15
C GLY A 193 10.16 -9.47 9.41
N HIS A 194 10.35 -9.57 8.10
CA HIS A 194 10.62 -8.43 7.23
C HIS A 194 9.32 -7.89 6.63
N PHE A 195 9.43 -6.71 6.03
CA PHE A 195 8.38 -6.18 5.18
C PHE A 195 9.00 -5.58 3.91
N VAL A 196 8.20 -5.50 2.85
CA VAL A 196 8.54 -4.84 1.60
C VAL A 196 7.89 -3.48 1.59
N ASN A 197 8.64 -2.45 1.21
CA ASN A 197 8.11 -1.10 0.96
C ASN A 197 9.03 -0.38 -0.04
N LYS A 198 8.63 0.83 -0.48
CA LYS A 198 9.41 1.67 -1.40
C LYS A 198 10.90 1.76 -1.02
N SER A 199 11.78 1.60 -2.00
CA SER A 199 13.23 1.80 -1.90
C SER A 199 13.56 3.17 -1.31
N GLY A 200 14.29 3.19 -0.20
CA GLY A 200 14.52 4.36 0.64
C GLY A 200 13.92 4.20 2.03
N THR A 201 12.92 3.33 2.21
CA THR A 201 12.31 3.03 3.51
C THR A 201 13.32 2.49 4.52
N ARG A 202 14.27 1.63 4.08
CA ARG A 202 15.30 1.12 4.98
C ARG A 202 16.28 2.21 5.42
N LEU A 203 16.60 3.15 4.52
CA LEU A 203 17.44 4.30 4.86
C LEU A 203 16.73 5.20 5.88
N LEU A 204 15.44 5.44 5.68
CA LEU A 204 14.61 6.15 6.65
C LEU A 204 14.58 5.42 8.00
N ALA A 205 14.43 4.09 8.01
CA ALA A 205 14.41 3.30 9.24
C ALA A 205 15.74 3.32 9.99
N LEU A 206 16.86 3.22 9.27
CA LEU A 206 18.20 3.36 9.83
C LEU A 206 18.43 4.75 10.44
N ALA A 207 18.00 5.81 9.74
CA ALA A 207 18.11 7.18 10.24
C ALA A 207 17.22 7.41 11.48
N ALA A 208 15.97 6.94 11.45
CA ALA A 208 15.05 7.02 12.58
C ALA A 208 15.65 6.34 13.83
N ARG A 209 16.19 5.12 13.66
CA ARG A 209 16.84 4.39 14.74
C ARG A 209 18.08 5.11 15.29
N ALA A 210 18.91 5.68 14.42
CA ALA A 210 20.11 6.43 14.82
C ALA A 210 19.78 7.70 15.62
N HIS A 211 18.61 8.29 15.41
CA HIS A 211 18.11 9.46 16.11
C HIS A 211 17.05 9.16 17.17
N HIS A 212 16.86 7.88 17.52
CA HIS A 212 15.88 7.41 18.50
C HIS A 212 14.45 7.92 18.24
N LYS A 213 14.06 8.02 16.97
CA LYS A 213 12.72 8.42 16.57
C LYS A 213 11.81 7.19 16.48
N PRO A 214 10.58 7.24 17.03
CA PRO A 214 9.62 6.17 16.85
C PRO A 214 9.26 6.03 15.37
N PHE A 215 9.21 4.80 14.85
CA PHE A 215 8.85 4.48 13.48
C PHE A 215 7.72 3.45 13.48
N TRP A 216 6.54 3.87 13.01
CA TRP A 216 5.39 2.98 12.82
C TRP A 216 5.15 2.62 11.35
N VAL A 217 4.94 1.33 11.08
CA VAL A 217 4.64 0.84 9.73
C VAL A 217 3.16 0.47 9.65
N LEU A 218 2.42 1.11 8.74
CA LEU A 218 0.97 0.95 8.60
C LEU A 218 0.67 0.03 7.42
N GLY A 219 -0.08 -1.05 7.67
CA GLY A 219 -0.50 -1.97 6.61
C GLY A 219 -1.49 -3.02 7.11
N ASP A 220 -2.52 -3.27 6.33
CA ASP A 220 -3.59 -4.24 6.61
C ASP A 220 -3.12 -5.70 6.52
N SER A 221 -3.93 -6.63 7.05
CA SER A 221 -3.64 -8.07 6.97
C SER A 221 -3.75 -8.67 5.56
N PHE A 222 -4.31 -7.96 4.57
CA PHE A 222 -4.32 -8.44 3.17
C PHE A 222 -2.92 -8.36 2.55
N ARG A 223 -1.95 -7.76 3.24
CA ARG A 223 -0.56 -7.64 2.79
C ARG A 223 0.33 -8.80 3.20
N HIS A 224 -0.19 -9.80 3.90
CA HIS A 224 0.61 -10.95 4.34
C HIS A 224 1.02 -11.87 3.18
N SER A 225 2.30 -12.23 3.17
CA SER A 225 2.90 -13.24 2.31
C SER A 225 3.52 -14.35 3.16
N ASP A 226 3.39 -15.59 2.69
CA ASP A 226 4.12 -16.73 3.25
C ASP A 226 5.60 -16.77 2.82
N GLN A 227 6.02 -15.87 1.92
CA GLN A 227 7.40 -15.77 1.47
C GLN A 227 8.32 -15.23 2.57
N ALA A 228 9.54 -15.77 2.65
CA ALA A 228 10.63 -15.15 3.37
C ALA A 228 11.41 -14.19 2.46
N THR A 229 12.29 -13.37 3.03
CA THR A 229 13.16 -12.44 2.29
C THR A 229 13.97 -13.14 1.20
N SER A 230 14.39 -14.40 1.42
CA SER A 230 15.12 -15.20 0.43
C SER A 230 14.32 -15.53 -0.83
N ASP A 231 12.98 -15.51 -0.73
CA ASP A 231 12.07 -15.92 -1.79
C ASP A 231 11.52 -14.71 -2.57
N VAL A 232 11.72 -13.50 -2.04
CA VAL A 232 11.25 -12.26 -2.66
C VAL A 232 12.12 -11.88 -3.85
N SER A 233 11.51 -11.85 -5.03
CA SER A 233 12.10 -11.26 -6.23
C SER A 233 11.65 -9.80 -6.35
N LEU A 234 12.58 -8.86 -6.21
CA LEU A 234 12.30 -7.43 -6.37
C LEU A 234 12.24 -7.07 -7.85
N GLU A 235 11.10 -6.52 -8.27
CA GLU A 235 10.86 -6.12 -9.66
C GLU A 235 11.76 -4.94 -10.07
N GLU A 236 12.31 -5.01 -11.29
CA GLU A 236 13.00 -3.89 -11.92
C GLU A 236 12.04 -3.13 -12.84
N MET A 237 11.94 -1.83 -12.60
CA MET A 237 11.13 -0.89 -13.37
C MET A 237 11.92 -0.37 -14.59
N PRO A 238 11.26 0.30 -15.55
CA PRO A 238 11.95 0.86 -16.71
C PRO A 238 13.10 1.79 -16.33
N VAL A 239 14.31 1.48 -16.78
CA VAL A 239 15.51 2.29 -16.49
C VAL A 239 15.45 3.70 -17.10
N SER A 240 14.55 3.94 -18.05
CA SER A 240 14.31 5.25 -18.66
C SER A 240 13.88 6.32 -17.65
N GLU A 241 13.22 5.93 -16.56
CA GLU A 241 12.81 6.84 -15.47
C GLU A 241 13.99 7.44 -14.70
N LEU A 242 15.14 6.76 -14.72
CA LEU A 242 16.35 7.23 -14.04
C LEU A 242 17.08 8.32 -14.86
N HIS A 243 16.73 8.49 -16.13
CA HIS A 243 17.41 9.39 -17.06
C HIS A 243 18.94 9.23 -17.06
N ALA A 244 19.41 7.98 -16.91
CA ALA A 244 20.84 7.67 -16.85
C ALA A 244 21.55 8.00 -18.18
N PRO A 245 22.79 8.49 -18.15
CA PRO A 245 23.57 8.71 -19.37
C PRO A 245 23.90 7.39 -20.07
N ALA A 246 23.97 7.43 -21.40
CA ALA A 246 24.44 6.31 -22.20
C ALA A 246 25.96 6.10 -22.01
N GLY A 247 26.41 4.85 -22.07
CA GLY A 247 27.82 4.49 -22.10
C GLY A 247 28.03 3.00 -21.84
N ASP A 248 29.07 2.42 -22.46
CA ASP A 248 29.31 0.97 -22.44
C ASP A 248 29.60 0.40 -21.03
N TRP A 249 29.93 1.26 -20.08
CA TRP A 249 30.30 0.89 -18.70
C TRP A 249 29.25 1.34 -17.67
N ILE A 250 28.08 1.79 -18.11
CA ILE A 250 27.00 2.27 -17.25
C ILE A 250 25.85 1.27 -17.33
N THR A 251 25.53 0.63 -16.20
CA THR A 251 24.38 -0.27 -16.08
C THR A 251 23.37 0.34 -15.10
N PRO A 252 22.33 1.05 -15.59
CA PRO A 252 21.28 1.55 -14.73
C PRO A 252 20.44 0.38 -14.20
N ARG A 253 20.04 0.45 -12.93
CA ARG A 253 19.09 -0.48 -12.30
C ARG A 253 18.04 0.30 -11.55
N ASN A 254 16.78 -0.02 -11.77
CA ASN A 254 15.65 0.73 -11.22
C ASN A 254 14.79 -0.20 -10.36
N ILE A 255 15.09 -0.28 -9.07
CA ILE A 255 14.39 -1.16 -8.14
C ILE A 255 13.51 -0.30 -7.23
N TYR A 256 12.19 -0.47 -7.34
CA TYR A 256 11.22 0.38 -6.64
C TYR A 256 11.00 0.01 -5.18
N PHE A 257 11.24 -1.24 -4.81
CA PHE A 257 10.95 -1.75 -3.49
C PHE A 257 12.18 -2.43 -2.89
N GLU A 258 12.23 -2.49 -1.57
CA GLU A 258 13.28 -3.18 -0.83
C GLU A 258 12.69 -3.95 0.34
N THR A 259 13.45 -4.89 0.88
CA THR A 259 13.10 -5.60 2.12
C THR A 259 13.70 -4.90 3.33
N ILE A 260 12.88 -4.69 4.36
CA ILE A 260 13.23 -3.98 5.59
C ILE A 260 12.97 -4.92 6.78
N PRO A 261 13.97 -5.21 7.62
CA PRO A 261 13.76 -5.99 8.84
C PRO A 261 12.93 -5.20 9.86
N ALA A 262 11.92 -5.83 10.46
CA ALA A 262 11.08 -5.18 11.47
C ALA A 262 11.88 -4.70 12.72
N SER A 263 13.06 -5.28 12.96
CA SER A 263 13.99 -4.82 14.02
C SER A 263 14.52 -3.39 13.84
N LEU A 264 14.28 -2.75 12.69
CA LEU A 264 14.62 -1.34 12.45
C LEU A 264 13.52 -0.36 12.85
N VAL A 265 12.29 -0.83 13.03
CA VAL A 265 11.13 0.03 13.30
C VAL A 265 10.64 -0.19 14.72
N THR A 266 9.80 0.72 15.21
CA THR A 266 9.21 0.62 16.56
C THR A 266 8.14 -0.46 16.61
N GLY A 267 7.32 -0.55 15.56
CA GLY A 267 6.29 -1.57 15.46
C GLY A 267 5.43 -1.43 14.22
N ARG A 268 4.50 -2.35 14.08
CA ARG A 268 3.54 -2.41 12.96
C ARG A 268 2.14 -2.11 13.47
N ILE A 269 1.33 -1.52 12.60
CA ILE A 269 -0.05 -1.15 12.88
C ILE A 269 -0.93 -1.73 11.77
N ASN A 270 -1.88 -2.59 12.15
CA ASN A 270 -2.90 -3.12 11.27
C ASN A 270 -4.30 -2.90 11.89
N GLU A 271 -5.33 -3.44 11.26
CA GLU A 271 -6.71 -3.33 11.72
C GLU A 271 -7.03 -4.06 13.03
N GLN A 272 -6.13 -4.94 13.49
CA GLN A 272 -6.26 -5.69 14.73
C GLN A 272 -5.54 -5.02 15.92
N GLY A 273 -4.66 -4.05 15.66
CA GLY A 273 -3.98 -3.30 16.71
C GLY A 273 -2.56 -2.85 16.36
N VAL A 274 -1.77 -2.67 17.41
CA VAL A 274 -0.36 -2.25 17.38
C VAL A 274 0.50 -3.40 17.91
N PHE A 275 1.59 -3.75 17.20
CA PHE A 275 2.46 -4.89 17.49
C PHE A 275 3.93 -4.51 17.42
#